data_AF-A0A957M2V9-F1
#
_entry.id   AF-A0A957M2V9-F1
#
_cell.length_a   1.000
_cell.length_b   1.000
_cell.length_c   1.000
_cell.angle_alpha   90.00
_cell.angle_beta   90.00
_cell.angle_gamma   90.00
#
_symmetry.space_group_name_H-M   'P 1'
#
loop_
_entity.id
_entity.type
_entity.pdbx_description
1 polymer ?
#
loop_
_entity_poly.entity_id
_entity_poly.type
_entity_poly.pdbx_seq_one_letter_code
_entity_poly.pdbx_strand_id
1 'polypeptide(L)'
;MEHLSDAKLIELAKGRAATHAERAHLAGCDACRRALDQYRLLMAELDVASAGVPAQAALERYYALADEIQSDASATRDWLNRIVAVLRWDGREQPALAGQRGERSAVYRLLYAAPGVEIELMVEPIGAQRHIEGDLIPLEAEDLAPALIQLSRLEDDEPVVETESAPSGRFQLSGVAPGEYRLNLFGQDGSHLVVDRLELS
;
A
#
# COMPACT_ATOMS: atom_id res chain seq x y z
N MET A 1 35.60 -20.21 5.07
CA MET A 1 35.26 -19.00 4.29
C MET A 1 34.76 -17.96 5.26
N GLU A 2 35.38 -16.79 5.29
CA GLU A 2 34.96 -15.70 6.17
C GLU A 2 33.76 -14.98 5.53
N HIS A 3 32.66 -14.85 6.26
CA HIS A 3 31.42 -14.20 5.79
C HIS A 3 31.50 -12.68 5.96
N LEU A 4 30.69 -11.94 5.21
CA LEU A 4 30.48 -10.52 5.49
C LEU A 4 29.80 -10.37 6.85
N SER A 5 30.22 -9.38 7.63
CA SER A 5 29.57 -9.06 8.90
C SER A 5 28.17 -8.50 8.69
N ASP A 6 27.29 -8.72 9.66
CA ASP A 6 25.90 -8.22 9.63
C ASP A 6 25.85 -6.71 9.41
N ALA A 7 26.73 -5.94 10.07
CA ALA A 7 26.83 -4.49 9.87
C ALA A 7 27.08 -4.12 8.40
N LYS A 8 27.94 -4.85 7.68
CA LYS A 8 28.19 -4.59 6.25
C LYS A 8 26.98 -4.95 5.39
N LEU A 9 26.29 -6.05 5.72
CA LEU A 9 25.10 -6.50 5.01
C LEU A 9 23.94 -5.50 5.19
N ILE A 10 23.75 -4.98 6.40
CA ILE A 10 22.75 -3.94 6.70
C ILE A 10 23.05 -2.65 5.93
N GLU A 11 24.30 -2.19 5.90
CA GLU A 11 24.66 -0.98 5.13
C GLU A 11 24.45 -1.17 3.61
N LEU A 12 24.70 -2.38 3.09
CA LEU A 12 24.37 -2.71 1.70
C LEU A 12 22.86 -2.76 1.46
N ALA A 13 22.07 -3.26 2.41
CA ALA A 13 20.61 -3.27 2.34
C ALA A 13 20.03 -1.84 2.35
N LYS A 14 20.65 -0.92 3.11
CA LYS A 14 20.35 0.53 3.13
C LYS A 14 20.73 1.29 1.84
N GLY A 15 21.30 0.61 0.84
CA GLY A 15 21.65 1.23 -0.45
C GLY A 15 23.09 1.72 -0.59
N ARG A 16 24.00 1.42 0.36
CA ARG A 16 25.42 1.67 0.17
C ARG A 16 25.95 0.87 -1.02
N ALA A 17 26.71 1.51 -1.90
CA ALA A 17 27.39 0.83 -2.99
C ALA A 17 28.38 -0.25 -2.48
N ALA A 18 28.26 -1.46 -3.02
CA ALA A 18 29.16 -2.57 -2.72
C ALA A 18 30.54 -2.39 -3.37
N THR A 19 31.59 -2.62 -2.59
CA THR A 19 32.97 -2.66 -3.10
C THR A 19 33.16 -3.85 -4.06
N HIS A 20 34.23 -3.83 -4.84
CA HIS A 20 34.55 -4.94 -5.75
C HIS A 20 34.69 -6.29 -5.02
N ALA A 21 35.34 -6.29 -3.86
CA ALA A 21 35.53 -7.51 -3.05
C ALA A 21 34.20 -8.04 -2.48
N GLU A 22 33.31 -7.16 -2.01
CA GLU A 22 31.98 -7.53 -1.53
C GLU A 22 31.11 -8.11 -2.66
N ARG A 23 31.15 -7.52 -3.86
CA ARG A 23 30.46 -8.06 -5.04
C ARG A 23 30.97 -9.45 -5.44
N ALA A 24 32.28 -9.64 -5.47
CA ALA A 24 32.87 -10.95 -5.76
C ALA A 24 32.49 -11.99 -4.70
N HIS A 25 32.47 -11.62 -3.43
CA HIS A 25 32.03 -12.51 -2.35
C HIS A 25 30.55 -12.86 -2.45
N LEU A 26 29.68 -11.88 -2.69
CA LEU A 26 28.24 -12.11 -2.88
C LEU A 26 27.95 -12.94 -4.12
N ALA A 27 28.80 -12.92 -5.15
CA ALA A 27 28.68 -13.83 -6.30
C ALA A 27 29.03 -15.29 -5.95
N GLY A 28 29.90 -15.51 -4.96
CA GLY A 28 30.36 -16.85 -4.54
C GLY A 28 29.72 -17.42 -3.27
N CYS A 29 28.96 -16.65 -2.49
CA CYS A 29 28.46 -17.07 -1.17
C CYS A 29 26.93 -16.95 -1.04
N ASP A 30 26.24 -18.10 -1.12
CA ASP A 30 24.78 -18.19 -0.95
C ASP A 30 24.26 -17.71 0.41
N ALA A 31 25.03 -17.95 1.48
CA ALA A 31 24.63 -17.55 2.83
C ALA A 31 24.55 -16.02 2.95
N CYS A 32 25.57 -15.30 2.46
CA CYS A 32 25.58 -13.85 2.50
C CYS A 32 24.55 -13.21 1.54
N ARG A 33 24.25 -13.84 0.40
CA ARG A 33 23.14 -13.41 -0.48
C ARG A 33 21.80 -13.47 0.24
N ARG A 34 21.47 -14.64 0.81
CA ARG A 34 20.21 -14.83 1.54
C ARG A 34 20.06 -13.87 2.72
N ALA A 35 21.14 -13.66 3.47
CA ALA A 35 21.14 -12.70 4.58
C ALA A 35 20.91 -11.25 4.08
N LEU A 36 21.56 -10.85 2.97
CA LEU A 36 21.33 -9.52 2.38
C LEU A 36 19.89 -9.35 1.91
N ASP A 37 19.29 -10.36 1.28
CA ASP A 37 17.90 -10.32 0.82
C ASP A 37 16.91 -10.26 1.99
N GLN A 38 17.19 -10.97 3.10
CA GLN A 38 16.41 -10.86 4.34
C GLN A 38 16.47 -9.44 4.93
N TYR A 39 17.65 -8.81 4.98
CA TYR A 39 17.75 -7.44 5.45
C TYR A 39 17.03 -6.45 4.53
N ARG A 40 17.07 -6.65 3.20
CA ARG A 40 16.31 -5.81 2.26
C ARG A 40 14.80 -5.94 2.46
N LEU A 41 14.31 -7.16 2.69
CA LEU A 41 12.90 -7.40 2.99
C LEU A 41 12.48 -6.68 4.28
N LEU A 42 13.25 -6.83 5.36
CA LEU A 42 12.98 -6.18 6.63
C LEU A 42 12.98 -4.65 6.51
N MET A 43 13.90 -4.08 5.75
CA MET A 43 13.96 -2.63 5.54
C MET A 43 12.75 -2.14 4.73
N ALA A 44 12.31 -2.89 3.72
CA ALA A 44 11.09 -2.59 2.99
C ALA A 44 9.84 -2.65 3.90
N GLU A 45 9.77 -3.61 4.82
CA GLU A 45 8.70 -3.70 5.82
C GLU A 45 8.71 -2.50 6.79
N LEU A 46 9.90 -2.07 7.23
CA LEU A 46 10.06 -0.90 8.10
C LEU A 46 9.75 0.41 7.38
N ASP A 47 10.11 0.54 6.09
CA ASP A 47 9.74 1.69 5.28
C ASP A 47 8.21 1.80 5.14
N VAL A 48 7.52 0.69 4.90
CA VAL A 48 6.05 0.64 4.90
C VAL A 48 5.46 1.03 6.26
N ALA A 49 6.01 0.50 7.36
CA ALA A 49 5.54 0.81 8.72
C ALA A 49 5.86 2.27 9.14
N SER A 50 6.86 2.90 8.52
CA SER A 50 7.27 4.29 8.79
C SER A 50 6.70 5.30 7.80
N ALA A 51 6.02 4.86 6.74
CA ALA A 51 5.20 5.68 5.84
C ALA A 51 3.92 6.16 6.55
N GLY A 52 4.09 6.82 7.70
CA GLY A 52 3.09 7.64 8.33
C GLY A 52 3.17 9.05 7.75
N VAL A 53 2.14 9.43 7.00
CA VAL A 53 1.93 10.72 6.33
C VAL A 53 2.88 10.95 5.13
N PRO A 54 2.35 11.15 3.90
CA PRO A 54 3.18 11.43 2.74
C PRO A 54 3.95 12.74 2.91
N ALA A 55 5.15 12.84 2.32
CA ALA A 55 5.91 14.07 2.36
C ALA A 55 5.13 15.22 1.66
N GLN A 56 5.19 16.44 2.20
CA GLN A 56 4.48 17.60 1.66
C GLN A 56 4.72 17.80 0.15
N ALA A 57 5.96 17.61 -0.32
CA ALA A 57 6.32 17.73 -1.73
C ALA A 57 5.76 16.60 -2.61
N ALA A 58 5.44 15.43 -2.04
CA ALA A 58 4.74 14.37 -2.75
C ALA A 58 3.26 14.73 -2.91
N LEU A 59 2.62 15.18 -1.83
CA LEU A 59 1.25 15.70 -1.86
C LEU A 59 1.08 16.81 -2.90
N GLU A 60 1.98 17.80 -2.92
CA GLU A 60 1.96 18.88 -3.91
C GLU A 60 2.06 18.38 -5.35
N ARG A 61 2.85 17.33 -5.62
CA ARG A 61 2.94 16.73 -6.96
C ARG A 61 1.64 16.03 -7.34
N TYR A 62 1.06 15.27 -6.42
CA TYR A 62 -0.21 14.57 -6.69
C TYR A 62 -1.36 15.56 -6.85
N TYR A 63 -1.43 16.61 -6.02
CA TYR A 63 -2.44 17.66 -6.17
C TYR A 63 -2.25 18.47 -7.46
N ALA A 64 -1.01 18.81 -7.84
CA ALA A 64 -0.75 19.46 -9.11
C ALA A 64 -1.17 18.58 -10.30
N LEU A 65 -0.90 17.28 -10.24
CA LEU A 65 -1.34 16.32 -11.26
C LEU A 65 -2.88 16.21 -11.29
N ALA A 66 -3.52 16.17 -10.12
CA ALA A 66 -4.98 16.14 -10.02
C ALA A 66 -5.63 17.43 -10.55
N ASP A 67 -5.05 18.60 -10.26
CA ASP A 67 -5.51 19.91 -10.76
C ASP A 67 -5.29 20.02 -12.27
N GLU A 68 -4.19 19.50 -12.80
CA GLU A 68 -3.91 19.46 -14.25
C GLU A 68 -4.92 18.54 -14.97
N ILE A 69 -5.22 17.36 -14.40
CA ILE A 69 -6.25 16.45 -14.92
C ILE A 69 -7.65 17.11 -14.84
N GLN A 70 -8.00 17.74 -13.72
CA GLN A 70 -9.29 18.42 -13.54
C GLN A 70 -9.46 19.66 -14.44
N SER A 71 -8.37 20.38 -14.74
CA SER A 71 -8.41 21.58 -15.57
C SER A 71 -8.44 21.31 -17.08
N ASP A 72 -7.86 20.18 -17.53
CA ASP A 72 -7.94 19.72 -18.93
C ASP A 72 -9.15 18.80 -19.22
N ALA A 73 -9.83 18.30 -18.19
CA ALA A 73 -11.02 17.47 -18.34
C ALA A 73 -12.26 18.32 -18.66
N SER A 74 -12.63 18.39 -19.94
CA SER A 74 -14.05 18.50 -20.29
C SER A 74 -14.79 17.36 -19.57
N ALA A 75 -15.92 17.62 -18.91
CA ALA A 75 -16.70 16.67 -18.08
C ALA A 75 -16.99 15.27 -18.70
N THR A 76 -16.71 15.08 -19.98
CA THR A 76 -16.72 13.80 -20.71
C THR A 76 -15.45 12.94 -20.56
N ARG A 77 -14.31 13.50 -20.14
CA ARG A 77 -13.03 12.77 -19.93
C ARG A 77 -12.80 12.32 -18.49
N ASP A 78 -13.26 13.07 -17.49
CA ASP A 78 -13.19 12.65 -16.08
C ASP A 78 -13.92 11.32 -15.82
N TRP A 79 -14.99 11.05 -16.57
CA TRP A 79 -15.67 9.76 -16.52
C TRP A 79 -14.86 8.61 -17.14
N LEU A 80 -13.93 8.89 -18.05
CA LEU A 80 -13.14 7.87 -18.74
C LEU A 80 -11.91 7.39 -17.95
N ASN A 81 -11.36 8.22 -17.05
CA ASN A 81 -10.15 7.88 -16.28
C ASN A 81 -10.43 7.39 -14.85
N ARG A 82 -11.68 7.47 -14.39
CA ARG A 82 -12.11 6.92 -13.10
C ARG A 82 -12.47 5.45 -13.25
N ILE A 83 -11.67 4.59 -12.64
CA ILE A 83 -11.90 3.16 -12.60
C ILE A 83 -12.45 2.78 -11.23
N VAL A 84 -13.69 2.28 -11.19
CA VAL A 84 -14.32 1.84 -9.95
C VAL A 84 -13.95 0.39 -9.66
N ALA A 85 -13.27 0.18 -8.53
CA ALA A 85 -12.95 -1.15 -8.02
C ALA A 85 -14.18 -1.75 -7.32
N VAL A 86 -14.51 -2.98 -7.68
CA VAL A 86 -15.70 -3.68 -7.16
C VAL A 86 -15.30 -4.72 -6.13
N LEU A 87 -16.07 -4.80 -5.03
CA LEU A 87 -15.85 -5.80 -3.99
C LEU A 87 -16.08 -7.21 -4.57
N ARG A 88 -15.04 -8.04 -4.53
CA ARG A 88 -15.05 -9.44 -4.98
C ARG A 88 -15.16 -10.41 -3.83
N TRP A 89 -14.63 -10.05 -2.66
CA TRP A 89 -14.64 -10.91 -1.50
C TRP A 89 -14.67 -10.10 -0.21
N ASP A 90 -15.53 -10.52 0.73
CA ASP A 90 -15.64 -9.97 2.07
C ASP A 90 -15.49 -11.08 3.12
N GLY A 91 -14.42 -11.00 3.91
CA GLY A 91 -14.13 -11.96 4.97
C GLY A 91 -15.14 -11.97 6.11
N ARG A 92 -15.96 -10.93 6.25
CA ARG A 92 -17.03 -10.85 7.25
C ARG A 92 -18.21 -11.78 6.90
N GLU A 93 -18.42 -12.05 5.61
CA GLU A 93 -19.53 -12.89 5.12
C GLU A 93 -19.23 -14.39 5.13
N GLN A 94 -17.98 -14.79 5.43
CA GLN A 94 -17.58 -16.20 5.51
C GLN A 94 -17.35 -16.65 6.97
N PRO A 95 -18.41 -17.04 7.70
CA PRO A 95 -18.26 -17.62 9.03
C PRO A 95 -17.77 -19.07 8.89
N ALA A 96 -16.46 -19.29 8.76
CA ALA A 96 -15.92 -20.65 8.72
C ALA A 96 -14.67 -20.83 9.60
N LEU A 97 -14.90 -21.53 10.73
CA LEU A 97 -13.98 -22.46 11.41
C LEU A 97 -12.96 -21.91 12.43
N ALA A 98 -13.34 -20.95 13.28
CA ALA A 98 -12.57 -20.68 14.50
C ALA A 98 -13.39 -21.02 15.75
N GLY A 99 -13.08 -22.15 16.37
CA GLY A 99 -13.38 -22.40 17.78
C GLY A 99 -12.58 -21.46 18.69
N GLN A 100 -12.68 -20.15 18.49
CA GLN A 100 -12.03 -19.13 19.31
C GLN A 100 -12.96 -18.74 20.46
N ARG A 101 -12.67 -19.27 21.65
CA ARG A 101 -13.00 -18.59 22.89
C ARG A 101 -12.05 -17.41 23.04
N GLY A 102 -12.46 -16.25 22.55
CA GLY A 102 -11.72 -14.99 22.70
C GLY A 102 -12.55 -13.86 22.10
N GLU A 103 -12.75 -12.80 22.87
CA GLU A 103 -13.58 -11.65 22.51
C GLU A 103 -13.10 -10.96 21.23
N ARG A 104 -13.97 -10.92 20.20
CA ARG A 104 -14.21 -9.82 19.24
C ARG A 104 -13.00 -9.01 18.69
N SER A 105 -11.87 -9.63 18.35
CA SER A 105 -10.97 -9.03 17.35
C SER A 105 -11.23 -9.70 16.00
N ALA A 106 -12.28 -9.26 15.31
CA ALA A 106 -12.56 -9.72 13.97
C ALA A 106 -11.66 -8.95 13.01
N VAL A 107 -10.40 -9.38 12.90
CA VAL A 107 -9.59 -9.04 11.73
C VAL A 107 -10.32 -9.59 10.50
N TYR A 108 -10.55 -8.76 9.49
CA TYR A 108 -11.19 -9.18 8.25
C TYR A 108 -10.42 -8.67 7.04
N ARG A 109 -10.56 -9.41 5.95
CA ARG A 109 -9.97 -9.07 4.67
C ARG A 109 -11.07 -8.70 3.68
N LEU A 110 -10.78 -7.73 2.82
CA LEU A 110 -11.61 -7.34 1.69
C LEU A 110 -10.77 -7.44 0.43
N LEU A 111 -11.34 -7.97 -0.65
CA LEU A 111 -10.71 -7.98 -1.96
C LEU A 111 -11.56 -7.20 -2.93
N TYR A 112 -10.96 -6.18 -3.55
CA TYR A 112 -11.55 -5.43 -4.63
C TYR A 112 -10.81 -5.72 -5.92
N ALA A 113 -11.52 -5.66 -7.04
CA ALA A 113 -10.92 -5.81 -8.36
C ALA A 113 -11.35 -4.70 -9.30
N ALA A 114 -10.41 -4.30 -10.14
CA ALA A 114 -10.59 -3.37 -11.23
C ALA A 114 -9.83 -3.88 -12.47
N PRO A 115 -10.08 -3.33 -13.67
CA PRO A 115 -9.22 -3.57 -14.82
C PRO A 115 -7.74 -3.36 -14.47
N GLY A 116 -6.90 -4.37 -14.71
CA GLY A 116 -5.44 -4.29 -14.52
C GLY A 116 -4.93 -4.41 -13.08
N VAL A 117 -5.78 -4.35 -12.05
CA VAL A 117 -5.33 -4.34 -10.65
C VAL A 117 -6.34 -4.97 -9.68
N GLU A 118 -5.83 -5.70 -8.69
CA GLU A 118 -6.56 -6.12 -7.50
C GLU A 118 -6.09 -5.31 -6.29
N ILE A 119 -7.01 -5.01 -5.38
CA ILE A 119 -6.72 -4.37 -4.11
C ILE A 119 -7.07 -5.34 -3.00
N GLU A 120 -6.07 -5.70 -2.20
CA GLU A 120 -6.29 -6.41 -0.95
C GLU A 120 -6.24 -5.43 0.22
N LEU A 121 -7.26 -5.49 1.08
CA LEU A 121 -7.29 -4.75 2.34
C LEU A 121 -7.41 -5.74 3.49
N MET A 122 -6.53 -5.62 4.48
CA MET A 122 -6.65 -6.27 5.78
C MET A 122 -7.00 -5.21 6.81
N VAL A 123 -8.12 -5.40 7.51
CA VAL A 123 -8.60 -4.46 8.52
C VAL A 123 -8.50 -5.11 9.89
N GLU A 124 -7.73 -4.47 10.77
CA GLU A 124 -7.54 -4.87 12.17
C GLU A 124 -8.14 -3.81 13.11
N PRO A 125 -9.00 -4.20 14.07
CA PRO A 125 -9.45 -3.29 15.10
C PRO A 125 -8.35 -3.06 16.14
N ILE A 126 -7.93 -1.81 16.31
CA ILE A 126 -7.02 -1.38 17.38
C ILE A 126 -7.80 -0.45 18.33
N GLY A 127 -8.34 -1.03 19.40
CA GLY A 127 -9.22 -0.32 20.33
C GLY A 127 -10.51 0.16 19.65
N ALA A 128 -10.75 1.47 19.64
CA ALA A 128 -11.91 2.07 18.97
C ALA A 128 -11.64 2.41 17.49
N GLN A 129 -10.40 2.23 17.02
CA GLN A 129 -9.98 2.59 15.67
C GLN A 129 -9.76 1.34 14.80
N ARG A 130 -9.54 1.58 13.52
CA ARG A 130 -9.18 0.58 12.51
C ARG A 130 -7.79 0.90 12.00
N HIS A 131 -6.99 -0.15 11.90
CA HIS A 131 -5.76 -0.18 11.15
C HIS A 131 -6.02 -0.95 9.87
N ILE A 132 -5.60 -0.39 8.73
CA ILE A 132 -5.83 -0.96 7.41
C ILE A 132 -4.45 -1.17 6.79
N GLU A 133 -4.12 -2.41 6.50
CA GLU A 133 -3.01 -2.73 5.61
C GLU A 133 -3.57 -2.98 4.22
N GLY A 134 -2.96 -2.37 3.21
CA GLY A 134 -3.38 -2.50 1.83
C GLY A 134 -2.26 -3.00 0.93
N ASP A 135 -2.64 -3.72 -0.12
CA ASP A 135 -1.75 -4.16 -1.18
C ASP A 135 -2.38 -3.90 -2.55
N LEU A 136 -1.61 -3.31 -3.46
CA LEU A 136 -1.98 -3.09 -4.85
C LEU A 136 -1.30 -4.15 -5.69
N ILE A 137 -2.09 -5.08 -6.20
CA ILE A 137 -1.62 -6.26 -6.91
C ILE A 137 -1.86 -6.03 -8.41
N PRO A 138 -0.84 -5.63 -9.18
CA PRO A 138 -0.97 -5.48 -10.63
C PRO A 138 -1.25 -6.85 -11.27
N LEU A 139 -2.28 -6.91 -12.12
CA LEU A 139 -2.60 -8.09 -12.92
C LEU A 139 -1.93 -8.05 -14.30
N GLU A 140 -1.59 -6.84 -14.76
CA GLU A 140 -0.87 -6.57 -16.01
C GLU A 140 0.45 -5.83 -15.72
N ALA A 141 1.28 -5.59 -16.74
CA ALA A 141 2.61 -5.00 -16.55
C ALA A 141 2.60 -3.49 -16.22
N GLU A 142 1.43 -2.86 -16.16
CA GLU A 142 1.27 -1.46 -15.77
C GLU A 142 1.14 -1.37 -14.24
N ASP A 143 2.18 -0.83 -13.60
CA ASP A 143 2.22 -0.66 -12.15
C ASP A 143 1.49 0.64 -11.76
N LEU A 144 0.42 0.49 -10.96
CA LEU A 144 -0.25 1.61 -10.29
C LEU A 144 0.63 2.23 -9.19
N ALA A 145 1.66 1.50 -8.73
CA ALA A 145 2.50 1.89 -7.60
C ALA A 145 3.79 2.63 -8.04
N PRO A 146 4.28 3.59 -7.24
CA PRO A 146 3.65 4.12 -6.03
C PRO A 146 2.43 4.99 -6.36
N ALA A 147 1.45 5.01 -5.47
CA ALA A 147 0.19 5.75 -5.62
C ALA A 147 -0.09 6.58 -4.37
N LEU A 148 -0.68 7.76 -4.54
CA LEU A 148 -1.30 8.46 -3.43
C LEU A 148 -2.60 7.74 -3.05
N ILE A 149 -2.70 7.37 -1.79
CA ILE A 149 -3.85 6.72 -1.19
C ILE A 149 -4.56 7.75 -0.31
N GLN A 150 -5.82 8.03 -0.60
CA GLN A 150 -6.64 8.95 0.17
C GLN A 150 -7.92 8.25 0.62
N LEU A 151 -8.14 8.26 1.93
CA LEU A 151 -9.37 7.78 2.54
C LEU A 151 -10.23 8.98 2.96
N SER A 152 -11.38 9.13 2.31
CA SER A 152 -12.33 10.22 2.57
C SER A 152 -13.63 9.69 3.16
N ARG A 153 -14.31 10.47 4.01
CA ARG A 153 -15.64 10.08 4.50
C ARG A 153 -16.64 10.07 3.36
N LEU A 154 -17.52 9.07 3.33
CA LEU A 154 -18.49 8.97 2.23
C LEU A 154 -19.55 10.10 2.25
N GLU A 155 -19.85 10.66 3.43
CA GLU A 155 -20.90 11.67 3.62
C GLU A 155 -20.55 13.02 2.99
N ASP A 156 -19.31 13.49 3.17
CA ASP A 156 -18.88 14.84 2.79
C ASP A 156 -17.61 14.88 1.93
N ASP A 157 -17.06 13.72 1.59
CA ASP A 157 -15.81 13.56 0.82
C ASP A 157 -14.60 14.21 1.50
N GLU A 158 -14.67 14.52 2.81
CA GLU A 158 -13.55 15.09 3.55
C GLU A 158 -12.45 14.03 3.73
N PRO A 159 -11.20 14.31 3.31
CA PRO A 159 -10.09 13.39 3.50
C PRO A 159 -9.76 13.25 5.00
N VAL A 160 -9.74 12.01 5.48
CA VAL A 160 -9.46 11.67 6.88
C VAL A 160 -8.03 11.20 7.06
N VAL A 161 -7.54 10.38 6.13
CA VAL A 161 -6.18 9.86 6.14
C VAL A 161 -5.65 9.82 4.72
N GLU A 162 -4.39 10.21 4.57
CA GLU A 162 -3.64 10.10 3.33
C GLU A 162 -2.31 9.37 3.60
N THR A 163 -1.89 8.54 2.65
CA THR A 163 -0.56 7.90 2.64
C THR A 163 -0.10 7.69 1.20
N GLU A 164 1.17 7.38 1.00
CA GLU A 164 1.69 6.94 -0.30
C GLU A 164 1.99 5.44 -0.22
N SER A 165 1.62 4.67 -1.25
CA SER A 165 2.04 3.28 -1.32
C SER A 165 3.53 3.18 -1.62
N ALA A 166 4.18 2.18 -1.05
CA ALA A 166 5.53 1.83 -1.41
C ALA A 166 5.59 1.42 -2.90
N PRO A 167 6.78 1.42 -3.53
CA PRO A 167 6.94 0.90 -4.89
C PRO A 167 6.48 -0.55 -5.08
N SER A 168 6.31 -1.31 -3.99
CA SER A 168 5.74 -2.65 -3.99
C SER A 168 4.21 -2.69 -4.08
N GLY A 169 3.52 -1.55 -4.01
CA GLY A 169 2.05 -1.48 -3.93
C GLY A 169 1.49 -1.51 -2.51
N ARG A 170 2.32 -1.79 -1.49
CA ARG A 170 1.88 -1.87 -0.09
C ARG A 170 1.67 -0.50 0.53
N PHE A 171 0.63 -0.34 1.35
CA PHE A 171 0.35 0.88 2.12
C PHE A 171 -0.31 0.57 3.46
N GLN A 172 -0.31 1.55 4.37
CA GLN A 172 -0.96 1.44 5.67
C GLN A 172 -1.73 2.71 6.03
N LEU A 173 -2.96 2.55 6.52
CA LEU A 173 -3.79 3.62 7.06
C LEU A 173 -4.08 3.30 8.52
N SER A 174 -3.74 4.22 9.42
CA SER A 174 -3.88 4.01 10.86
C SER A 174 -4.78 5.06 11.50
N GLY A 175 -5.40 4.71 12.62
CA GLY A 175 -6.20 5.65 13.41
C GLY A 175 -7.56 5.98 12.82
N VAL A 176 -8.07 5.15 11.91
CA VAL A 176 -9.33 5.38 11.20
C VAL A 176 -10.50 5.04 12.11
N ALA A 177 -11.49 5.94 12.24
CA ALA A 177 -12.70 5.62 13.00
C ALA A 177 -13.59 4.64 12.23
N PRO A 178 -14.41 3.81 12.89
CA PRO A 178 -15.41 3.00 12.20
C PRO A 178 -16.40 3.89 11.42
N GLY A 179 -16.81 3.47 10.22
CA GLY A 179 -17.69 4.26 9.36
C GLY A 179 -17.67 3.85 7.88
N GLU A 180 -18.35 4.63 7.04
CA GLU A 180 -18.35 4.46 5.58
C GLU A 180 -17.41 5.47 4.93
N TYR A 181 -16.55 4.97 4.04
CA TYR A 181 -15.50 5.74 3.41
C TYR A 181 -15.47 5.52 1.89
N ARG A 182 -14.79 6.42 1.20
CA ARG A 182 -14.29 6.26 -0.17
C ARG A 182 -12.78 6.14 -0.11
N LEU A 183 -12.21 5.14 -0.78
CA LEU A 183 -10.77 5.03 -0.96
C LEU A 183 -10.43 5.46 -2.40
N ASN A 184 -9.66 6.52 -2.52
CA ASN A 184 -9.12 7.01 -3.78
C ASN A 184 -7.65 6.62 -3.90
N LEU A 185 -7.25 6.16 -5.07
CA LEU A 185 -5.86 5.85 -5.39
C LEU A 185 -5.49 6.59 -6.67
N PHE A 186 -4.44 7.41 -6.58
CA PHE A 186 -3.96 8.21 -7.70
C PHE A 186 -2.58 7.71 -8.11
N GLY A 187 -2.51 7.11 -9.30
CA GLY A 187 -1.25 6.69 -9.90
C GLY A 187 -0.46 7.89 -10.45
N GLN A 188 0.84 7.68 -10.65
CA GLN A 188 1.71 8.72 -11.22
C GLN A 188 1.47 8.99 -12.71
N ASP A 189 0.80 8.06 -13.38
CA ASP A 189 0.37 8.17 -14.78
C ASP A 189 -0.96 8.93 -14.94
N GLY A 190 -1.55 9.41 -13.84
CA GLY A 190 -2.85 10.06 -13.82
C GLY A 190 -4.03 9.10 -13.76
N SER A 191 -3.80 7.80 -13.56
CA SER A 191 -4.87 6.85 -13.27
C SER A 191 -5.54 7.16 -11.94
N HIS A 192 -6.87 7.03 -11.91
CA HIS A 192 -7.67 7.24 -10.70
C HIS A 192 -8.53 6.02 -10.43
N LEU A 193 -8.16 5.26 -9.41
CA LEU A 193 -8.90 4.09 -8.94
C LEU A 193 -9.74 4.47 -7.73
N VAL A 194 -10.98 4.00 -7.68
CA VAL A 194 -11.90 4.33 -6.58
C VAL A 194 -12.58 3.09 -6.03
N VAL A 195 -12.49 2.88 -4.72
CA VAL A 195 -13.44 2.06 -3.97
C VAL A 195 -14.55 2.97 -3.47
N ASP A 196 -15.70 2.95 -4.15
CA ASP A 196 -16.78 3.92 -3.93
C ASP A 196 -17.40 3.86 -2.54
N ARG A 197 -17.45 2.67 -1.95
CA ARG A 197 -17.98 2.43 -0.60
C ARG A 197 -17.15 1.35 0.09
N LEU A 198 -16.36 1.78 1.06
CA LEU A 198 -15.60 0.96 1.99
C LEU A 198 -16.22 1.08 3.38
N GLU A 199 -16.82 0.00 3.86
CA GLU A 199 -17.43 -0.05 5.18
C GLU A 199 -16.42 -0.60 6.20
N LEU A 200 -16.06 0.23 7.17
CA LEU A 200 -15.15 -0.12 8.25
C LEU A 200 -15.94 -0.30 9.55
N SER A 201 -16.44 -1.51 9.77
CA SER A 201 -17.19 -1.89 10.97
C SER A 201 -16.32 -2.42 12.09
#